data_AF-A0A8J5TJN3-F1
#
_entry.id   AF-A0A8J5TJN3-F1
#
_cell.length_a   1.000
_cell.length_b   1.000
_cell.length_c   1.000
_cell.angle_alpha   90.00
_cell.angle_beta   90.00
_cell.angle_gamma   90.00
#
_symmetry.space_group_name_H-M   'P 1'
#
loop_
_entity.id
_entity.type
_entity.pdbx_description
1 polymer ?
#
loop_
_entity_poly.entity_id
_entity_poly.type
_entity_poly.pdbx_seq_one_letter_code
_entity_poly.pdbx_strand_id
1 'polypeptide(L)'
;MYGGGFQLPTTAAQFKNIVKSAIRKTLYDVKEMARHCPNDLRGGLELVARKLGVRRIVGEAHQAGSDSLLTCQTFIKMRECYFGDGKLANVADMITGITTCD
;
A
#
# COMPACT_ATOMS: atom_id res chain seq x y z
N MET A 1 -6.53 22.78 10.45
CA MET A 1 -6.59 21.45 9.81
C MET A 1 -7.98 21.30 9.25
N TYR A 2 -8.09 20.98 7.97
CA TYR A 2 -9.24 21.20 7.08
C TYR A 2 -10.62 21.12 7.77
N GLY A 3 -11.31 22.27 7.89
CA GLY A 3 -12.65 22.36 8.47
C GLY A 3 -13.70 21.68 7.59
N GLY A 4 -14.92 21.49 8.12
CA GLY A 4 -16.02 20.84 7.40
C GLY A 4 -16.32 21.47 6.03
N GLY A 5 -16.65 20.64 5.04
CA GLY A 5 -16.91 21.06 3.65
C GLY A 5 -15.75 20.82 2.67
N PHE A 6 -14.66 20.18 3.10
CA PHE A 6 -13.56 19.85 2.20
C PHE A 6 -13.99 18.78 1.18
N GLN A 7 -14.02 19.17 -0.09
CA GLN A 7 -14.19 18.24 -1.19
C GLN A 7 -12.86 17.53 -1.49
N LEU A 8 -12.94 16.31 -1.99
CA LEU A 8 -11.77 15.64 -2.54
C LEU A 8 -11.21 16.48 -3.70
N PRO A 9 -9.88 16.55 -3.85
CA PRO A 9 -9.26 17.23 -4.97
C PRO A 9 -9.72 16.64 -6.30
N THR A 10 -9.87 17.48 -7.32
CA THR A 10 -10.40 17.08 -8.63
C THR A 10 -9.35 16.42 -9.52
N THR A 11 -8.07 16.44 -9.11
CA THR A 11 -6.96 15.82 -9.86
C THR A 11 -6.12 14.92 -8.94
N ALA A 12 -5.60 13.83 -9.52
CA ALA A 12 -4.71 12.90 -8.82
C ALA A 12 -3.45 13.58 -8.26
N ALA A 13 -2.89 14.56 -9.00
CA ALA A 13 -1.72 15.32 -8.56
C ALA A 13 -2.00 16.15 -7.30
N GLN A 14 -3.16 16.85 -7.25
CA GLN A 14 -3.55 17.60 -6.06
C GLN A 14 -3.84 16.67 -4.87
N PHE A 15 -4.51 15.53 -5.12
CA PHE A 15 -4.73 14.51 -4.10
C PHE A 15 -3.41 14.01 -3.52
N LYS A 16 -2.43 13.65 -4.36
CA LYS A 16 -1.10 13.22 -3.94
C LYS A 16 -0.43 14.26 -3.04
N ASN A 17 -0.48 15.54 -3.42
CA ASN A 17 0.13 16.63 -2.64
C ASN A 17 -0.52 16.79 -1.26
N ILE A 18 -1.85 16.69 -1.18
CA ILE A 18 -2.59 16.76 0.09
C ILE A 18 -2.27 15.57 0.98
N VAL A 19 -2.29 14.35 0.43
CA VAL A 19 -1.95 13.13 1.17
C VAL A 19 -0.52 13.21 1.72
N LYS A 20 0.45 13.63 0.90
CA LYS A 20 1.84 13.82 1.33
C LYS A 20 1.97 14.83 2.47
N SER A 21 1.22 15.94 2.39
CA SER A 21 1.18 16.97 3.43
C SER A 21 0.50 16.50 4.73
N ALA A 22 -0.56 15.69 4.61
CA ALA A 22 -1.34 15.21 5.75
C ALA A 22 -0.65 14.07 6.51
N ILE A 23 -0.13 13.07 5.78
CA ILE A 23 0.50 11.88 6.37
C ILE A 23 1.93 12.16 6.84
N ARG A 24 2.67 13.06 6.16
CA ARG A 24 4.04 13.48 6.50
C ARG A 24 5.05 12.34 6.64
N LYS A 25 4.73 11.18 6.08
CA LYS A 25 5.57 9.99 5.97
C LYS A 25 5.47 9.46 4.56
N THR A 26 6.50 8.73 4.14
CA THR A 26 6.47 8.01 2.86
C THR A 26 5.37 6.97 2.89
N LEU A 27 4.56 6.94 1.84
CA LEU A 27 3.52 5.93 1.67
C LEU A 27 4.01 4.80 0.77
N TYR A 28 3.63 3.59 1.14
CA TYR A 28 3.87 2.38 0.36
C TYR A 28 2.55 1.65 0.18
N ASP A 29 2.14 1.52 -1.08
CA ASP A 29 1.01 0.69 -1.46
C ASP A 29 1.51 -0.75 -1.69
N VAL A 30 1.07 -1.69 -0.84
CA VAL A 30 1.45 -3.10 -0.95
C VAL A 30 1.04 -3.69 -2.30
N LYS A 31 -0.07 -3.22 -2.89
CA LYS A 31 -0.50 -3.67 -4.21
C LYS A 31 0.48 -3.19 -5.28
N GLU A 32 0.94 -1.94 -5.19
CA GLU A 32 1.96 -1.42 -6.10
C GLU A 32 3.26 -2.21 -5.93
N MET A 33 3.75 -2.40 -4.71
CA MET A 33 4.95 -3.20 -4.43
C MET A 33 4.85 -4.63 -5.01
N ALA A 34 3.70 -5.29 -4.88
CA ALA A 34 3.49 -6.63 -5.41
C ALA A 34 3.65 -6.72 -6.94
N ARG A 35 3.34 -5.65 -7.69
CA ARG A 35 3.50 -5.60 -9.16
C ARG A 35 4.96 -5.65 -9.60
N HIS A 36 5.85 -5.15 -8.77
CA HIS A 36 7.30 -5.10 -9.03
C HIS A 36 8.04 -6.33 -8.47
N CYS A 37 7.32 -7.28 -7.88
CA CYS A 37 7.90 -8.53 -7.42
C CYS A 37 7.93 -9.61 -8.52
N PRO A 38 8.94 -10.50 -8.52
CA PRO A 38 8.99 -11.66 -9.43
C PRO A 38 7.81 -12.63 -9.22
N ASN A 39 7.55 -13.47 -10.22
CA ASN A 39 6.56 -14.58 -10.18
C ASN A 39 5.10 -14.16 -9.99
N ASP A 40 4.75 -12.95 -10.43
CA ASP A 40 3.38 -12.42 -10.43
C ASP A 40 2.69 -12.51 -9.05
N LEU A 41 3.16 -11.70 -8.11
CA LEU A 41 2.56 -11.55 -6.78
C LEU A 41 1.22 -10.77 -6.79
N ARG A 42 0.59 -10.56 -7.94
CA ARG A 42 -0.69 -9.84 -8.06
C ARG A 42 -1.85 -10.63 -7.43
N GLY A 43 -2.84 -9.88 -6.97
CA GLY A 43 -4.04 -10.39 -6.31
C GLY A 43 -4.62 -9.43 -5.28
N GLY A 44 -5.69 -9.87 -4.61
CA GLY A 44 -6.17 -9.23 -3.38
C GLY A 44 -5.24 -9.51 -2.20
N LEU A 45 -5.38 -8.74 -1.12
CA LEU A 45 -4.51 -8.80 0.07
C LEU A 45 -4.28 -10.24 0.58
N GLU A 46 -5.34 -11.04 0.70
CA GLU A 46 -5.25 -12.42 1.21
C GLU A 46 -4.39 -13.32 0.31
N LEU A 47 -4.50 -13.17 -1.01
CA LEU A 47 -3.71 -13.94 -1.96
C LEU A 47 -2.23 -13.54 -1.90
N VAL A 48 -1.96 -12.24 -1.82
CA VAL A 48 -0.60 -11.71 -1.70
C VAL A 48 0.06 -12.19 -0.40
N ALA A 49 -0.64 -12.05 0.73
CA ALA A 49 -0.18 -12.52 2.03
C ALA A 49 0.14 -14.03 2.01
N ARG A 50 -0.78 -14.84 1.46
CA ARG A 50 -0.60 -16.29 1.33
C ARG A 50 0.61 -16.65 0.48
N LYS A 51 0.82 -16.00 -0.67
CA LYS A 51 1.98 -16.22 -1.54
C LYS A 51 3.30 -15.90 -0.81
N LEU A 52 3.28 -14.98 0.15
CA LEU A 52 4.43 -14.59 0.98
C LEU A 52 4.58 -15.43 2.26
N GLY A 53 3.69 -16.41 2.48
CA GLY A 53 3.67 -17.23 3.69
C GLY A 53 3.22 -16.46 4.95
N VAL A 54 2.58 -15.30 4.78
CA VAL A 54 2.00 -14.52 5.87
C VAL A 54 0.56 -15.00 6.09
N ARG A 55 0.20 -15.25 7.35
CA ARG A 55 -1.14 -15.70 7.75
C ARG A 55 -1.81 -14.64 8.60
N ARG A 56 -3.13 -14.50 8.46
CA ARG A 56 -3.97 -13.71 9.36
C ARG A 56 -3.91 -14.32 10.76
N ILE A 57 -3.49 -13.51 11.74
CA ILE A 57 -3.29 -13.98 13.11
C ILE A 57 -4.44 -13.65 14.06
N VAL A 58 -5.23 -12.62 13.77
CA VAL A 58 -6.32 -12.14 14.64
C VAL A 58 -7.43 -11.54 13.78
N GLY A 59 -8.69 -11.84 14.14
CA GLY A 59 -9.88 -11.32 13.48
C GLY A 59 -10.16 -11.94 12.11
N GLU A 60 -11.22 -11.45 11.46
CA GLU A 60 -11.72 -11.97 10.20
C GLU A 60 -11.35 -11.09 9.02
N ALA A 61 -11.36 -11.67 7.81
CA ALA A 61 -11.24 -10.91 6.57
C ALA A 61 -12.37 -9.88 6.43
N HIS A 62 -12.09 -8.77 5.75
CA HIS A 62 -13.02 -7.66 5.55
C HIS A 62 -13.33 -6.85 6.83
N GLN A 63 -12.53 -7.01 7.88
CA GLN A 63 -12.52 -6.13 9.03
C GLN A 63 -11.29 -5.21 8.97
N ALA A 64 -11.51 -3.90 9.02
CA ALA A 64 -10.45 -2.91 8.85
C ALA A 64 -9.25 -3.13 9.79
N GLY A 65 -9.50 -3.50 11.06
CA GLY A 65 -8.43 -3.80 12.02
C GLY A 65 -7.60 -5.02 11.60
N SER A 66 -8.25 -6.14 11.33
CA SER A 66 -7.59 -7.38 10.91
C SER A 66 -6.84 -7.21 9.58
N ASP A 67 -7.46 -6.54 8.60
CA ASP A 67 -6.87 -6.29 7.29
C ASP A 67 -5.68 -5.32 7.37
N SER A 68 -5.73 -4.30 8.25
CA SER A 68 -4.61 -3.38 8.44
C SER A 68 -3.38 -4.09 9.04
N LEU A 69 -3.59 -5.01 9.98
CA LEU A 69 -2.53 -5.83 10.55
C LEU A 69 -1.92 -6.77 9.49
N LEU A 70 -2.78 -7.45 8.72
CA LEU A 70 -2.32 -8.32 7.64
C LEU A 70 -1.55 -7.53 6.57
N THR A 71 -1.99 -6.32 6.24
CA THR A 71 -1.29 -5.41 5.31
C THR A 71 0.09 -5.05 5.84
N CYS A 72 0.22 -4.70 7.12
CA CYS A 72 1.50 -4.36 7.75
C CYS A 72 2.48 -5.55 7.73
N GLN A 73 2.03 -6.74 8.11
CA GLN A 73 2.85 -7.95 8.10
C GLN A 73 3.29 -8.32 6.67
N THR A 74 2.36 -8.19 5.71
CA THR A 74 2.62 -8.43 4.28
C THR A 74 3.67 -7.45 3.75
N PHE A 75 3.57 -6.16 4.09
CA PHE A 75 4.55 -5.15 3.73
C PHE A 75 5.96 -5.50 4.25
N ILE A 76 6.08 -5.82 5.55
CA ILE A 76 7.36 -6.16 6.17
C ILE A 76 8.00 -7.35 5.45
N LYS A 77 7.23 -8.43 5.25
CA LYS A 77 7.72 -9.64 4.58
C LYS A 77 8.11 -9.37 3.13
N MET A 78 7.29 -8.64 2.39
CA MET A 78 7.55 -8.30 0.99
C MET A 78 8.81 -7.43 0.85
N ARG A 79 8.99 -6.45 1.74
CA ARG A 79 10.18 -5.61 1.78
C ARG A 79 11.44 -6.46 1.98
N GLU A 80 11.43 -7.32 3.00
CA GLU A 80 12.57 -8.19 3.32
C GLU A 80 12.92 -9.16 2.18
N CYS A 81 11.92 -9.69 1.47
CA CYS A 81 12.14 -10.66 0.41
C CYS A 81 12.55 -10.04 -0.94
N TYR A 82 12.05 -8.85 -1.29
CA TYR A 82 12.16 -8.33 -2.67
C TYR A 82 12.71 -6.91 -2.79
N PHE A 83 12.61 -6.09 -1.74
CA PHE A 83 13.00 -4.68 -1.77
C PHE A 83 14.12 -4.40 -0.77
N GLY A 84 15.36 -4.72 -1.17
CA GLY A 84 16.56 -4.23 -0.49
C GLY A 84 16.75 -2.71 -0.64
N ASP A 85 17.84 -2.20 -0.06
CA ASP A 85 18.15 -0.77 -0.06
C ASP A 85 18.19 -0.19 -1.48
N GLY A 86 17.43 0.87 -1.70
CA GLY A 86 17.31 1.57 -2.99
C GLY A 86 16.11 1.17 -3.85
N LYS A 87 15.68 -0.11 -3.87
CA LYS A 87 14.51 -0.53 -4.67
C LYS A 87 13.19 0.02 -4.12
N LEU A 88 13.11 0.18 -2.80
CA LEU A 88 11.92 0.70 -2.13
C LEU A 88 11.62 2.16 -2.53
N ALA A 89 12.63 2.94 -2.88
CA ALA A 89 12.45 4.33 -3.31
C ALA A 89 11.68 4.45 -4.63
N ASN A 90 11.77 3.44 -5.50
CA ASN A 90 11.12 3.44 -6.82
C ASN A 90 9.59 3.31 -6.74
N VAL A 91 9.07 2.81 -5.62
CA VAL A 91 7.63 2.59 -5.36
C VAL A 91 7.11 3.50 -4.25
N ALA A 92 7.92 4.44 -3.78
CA ALA A 92 7.56 5.41 -2.74
C ALA A 92 6.52 6.42 -3.27
N ASP A 93 5.50 6.71 -2.46
CA ASP A 93 4.42 7.65 -2.78
C ASP A 93 3.68 7.31 -4.10
N MET A 94 3.73 6.04 -4.52
CA MET A 94 2.93 5.49 -5.60
C MET A 94 1.71 4.77 -5.02
N ILE A 95 0.51 5.24 -5.40
CA ILE A 95 -0.78 4.68 -5.00
C ILE A 95 -1.45 4.12 -6.25
N THR A 96 -1.73 2.81 -6.23
CA THR A 96 -2.33 2.11 -7.37
C THR A 96 -3.70 2.72 -7.71
N GLY A 97 -3.92 3.03 -9.00
CA GLY A 97 -5.17 3.61 -9.50
C GLY A 97 -5.33 5.11 -9.27
N ILE A 98 -4.34 5.78 -8.64
CA ILE A 98 -4.32 7.24 -8.48
C ILE A 98 -3.10 7.82 -9.17
N THR A 99 -1.90 7.42 -8.73
CA THR A 99 -0.65 7.97 -9.27
C THR A 99 -0.02 7.04 -10.30
N THR A 100 -0.43 5.78 -10.31
CA THR A 100 -0.07 4.78 -11.32
C THR A 100 -1.34 4.36 -12.04
N CYS A 101 -1.35 4.50 -13.35
CA CYS A 101 -2.39 3.94 -14.22
C CYS A 101 -1.93 2.55 -14.69
N ASP A 102 -2.89 1.63 -14.83
CA ASP A 102 -2.64 0.28 -15.36
C ASP A 102 -2.20 0.28 -16.83
#